data_AF-A0A5C7ATF6-F1
#
_entry.id   AF-A0A5C7ATF6-F1
#
_cell.length_a   1.000
_cell.length_b   1.000
_cell.length_c   1.000
_cell.angle_alpha   90.00
_cell.angle_beta   90.00
_cell.angle_gamma   90.00
#
_symmetry.space_group_name_H-M   'P 1'
#
loop_
_entity.id
_entity.type
_entity.pdbx_description
1 polymer ?
#
loop_
_entity_poly.entity_id
_entity_poly.type
_entity_poly.pdbx_seq_one_letter_code
_entity_poly.pdbx_strand_id
1 'polypeptide(L)'
;MFLKGVDGEDIFPILFFYPFYYIFLFLILNNYKKYKFVPVDAFQDLAKFIIAIKGDVHKNLINLRIDYSPIEHENNLLDPTKIGLVTRKGTSYKPYKVERYNAQFTMKDGTVCTTSLNQISIKVKTTKRRSSGKIKTKYKHKHKFFYALTLKLNPANYDIINAHEAIKLSNNKYQVAVTTINNAHFVKLKYKSKPSAIASVLRPQLKHSKSAVTEMLTYLTNNKVMIQQQLK
;
A
#
# COMPACT_ATOMS: atom_id res chain seq x y z
N MET A 1 19.64 32.51 -37.07
CA MET A 1 20.86 33.09 -36.44
C MET A 1 21.35 32.09 -35.42
N PHE A 2 22.66 31.84 -35.34
CA PHE A 2 23.33 30.65 -34.77
C PHE A 2 23.11 29.42 -35.68
N LEU A 3 23.89 29.18 -36.74
CA LEU A 3 25.29 28.74 -36.71
C LEU A 3 26.01 29.32 -37.94
N LYS A 4 26.80 30.39 -37.75
CA LYS A 4 27.85 30.79 -38.70
C LYS A 4 29.17 30.56 -37.96
N GLY A 5 29.96 29.58 -38.40
CA GLY A 5 31.27 29.27 -37.82
C GLY A 5 31.46 27.84 -37.32
N VAL A 6 30.78 26.85 -37.90
CA VAL A 6 31.14 25.44 -37.70
C VAL A 6 31.54 24.90 -39.06
N ASP A 7 32.83 24.69 -39.27
CA ASP A 7 33.36 24.06 -40.47
C ASP A 7 32.81 22.63 -40.56
N GLY A 8 32.55 22.12 -41.77
CA GLY A 8 31.86 20.84 -41.98
C GLY A 8 32.51 19.63 -41.30
N GLU A 9 33.78 19.75 -40.89
CA GLU A 9 34.54 18.75 -40.15
C GLU A 9 34.12 18.64 -38.68
N ASP A 10 33.66 19.72 -38.04
CA ASP A 10 33.22 19.73 -36.64
C ASP A 10 31.79 19.21 -36.45
N ILE A 11 31.00 19.12 -37.53
CA ILE A 11 29.62 18.62 -37.51
C ILE A 11 29.59 17.09 -37.35
N PHE A 12 30.59 16.39 -37.91
CA PHE A 12 30.69 14.93 -37.89
C PHE A 12 30.86 14.34 -36.48
N PRO A 13 31.80 14.86 -35.65
CA PRO A 13 31.94 14.44 -34.26
C PRO A 13 30.66 14.66 -33.46
N ILE A 14 30.00 15.81 -33.65
CA ILE A 14 28.77 16.14 -32.92
C ILE A 14 27.66 15.15 -33.25
N LEU A 15 27.43 14.86 -34.54
CA LEU A 15 26.44 13.85 -34.96
C LEU A 15 26.77 12.44 -34.47
N PHE A 16 28.06 12.09 -34.39
CA PHE A 16 28.49 10.79 -33.91
C PHE A 16 28.29 10.62 -32.41
N PHE A 17 28.62 11.62 -31.58
CA PHE A 17 28.52 11.54 -30.12
C PHE A 17 27.12 11.82 -29.56
N TYR A 18 26.27 12.54 -30.29
CA TYR A 18 24.90 12.86 -29.88
C TYR A 18 24.05 11.63 -29.50
N PRO A 19 23.96 10.55 -30.29
CA PRO A 19 23.20 9.36 -29.90
C PRO A 19 23.76 8.66 -28.66
N PHE A 20 25.09 8.64 -28.47
CA PHE A 20 25.70 8.07 -27.26
C PHE A 20 25.37 8.90 -26.02
N TYR A 21 25.35 10.23 -26.15
CA TYR A 21 24.92 11.12 -25.07
C TYR A 21 23.47 10.82 -24.66
N TYR A 22 22.54 10.65 -25.61
CA TYR A 22 21.14 10.29 -25.29
C TYR A 22 21.02 8.91 -24.66
N ILE A 23 21.77 7.91 -25.14
CA ILE A 23 21.79 6.57 -24.53
C ILE A 23 22.35 6.64 -23.10
N PHE A 24 23.43 7.38 -22.89
CA PHE A 24 24.04 7.55 -21.57
C PHE A 24 23.11 8.29 -20.60
N LEU A 25 22.47 9.37 -21.07
CA LEU A 25 21.49 10.13 -20.30
C LEU A 25 20.26 9.27 -19.98
N PHE A 26 19.79 8.45 -20.93
CA PHE A 26 18.73 7.48 -20.72
C PHE A 26 19.12 6.43 -19.69
N LEU A 27 20.33 5.85 -19.76
CA LEU A 27 20.83 4.89 -18.79
C LEU A 27 20.99 5.49 -17.39
N ILE A 28 21.47 6.73 -17.29
CA ILE A 28 21.53 7.49 -16.04
C ILE A 28 20.11 7.67 -15.48
N LEU A 29 19.19 8.25 -16.25
CA LEU A 29 17.82 8.49 -15.82
C LEU A 29 17.08 7.19 -15.43
N ASN A 30 17.33 6.10 -16.15
CA ASN A 30 16.71 4.81 -15.87
C ASN A 30 17.29 4.16 -14.59
N ASN A 31 18.58 4.34 -14.30
CA ASN A 31 19.20 3.90 -13.04
C ASN A 31 18.77 4.75 -11.83
N TYR A 32 18.50 6.05 -12.02
CA TYR A 32 18.02 6.94 -10.95
C TYR A 32 16.53 6.78 -10.63
N LYS A 33 15.73 6.20 -11.53
CA LYS A 33 14.36 5.80 -11.23
C LYS A 33 14.37 4.58 -10.30
N LYS A 34 14.61 4.81 -9.00
CA LYS A 34 14.22 3.86 -7.95
C LYS A 34 12.73 3.58 -8.16
N TYR A 35 12.39 2.37 -8.61
CA TYR A 35 11.01 1.98 -8.90
C TYR A 35 10.10 2.39 -7.73
N LYS A 36 9.28 3.41 -7.96
CA LYS A 36 8.25 3.88 -7.05
C LYS A 36 7.30 2.71 -6.84
N PHE A 37 7.45 2.04 -5.71
CA PHE A 37 6.88 0.72 -5.53
C PHE A 37 5.52 0.80 -4.83
N VAL A 38 4.46 0.98 -5.63
CA VAL A 38 3.09 0.67 -5.23
C VAL A 38 2.56 -0.35 -6.24
N PRO A 39 2.05 -1.52 -5.81
CA PRO A 39 1.51 -2.51 -6.74
C PRO A 39 0.37 -1.90 -7.55
N VAL A 40 0.36 -2.16 -8.85
CA VAL A 40 -0.71 -1.67 -9.73
C VAL A 40 -2.08 -2.21 -9.30
N ASP A 41 -2.11 -3.47 -8.83
CA ASP A 41 -3.30 -4.11 -8.27
C ASP A 41 -3.93 -3.32 -7.11
N ALA A 42 -3.11 -2.65 -6.29
CA ALA A 42 -3.62 -1.92 -5.15
C ALA A 42 -4.39 -0.65 -5.54
N PHE A 43 -3.98 0.01 -6.63
CA PHE A 43 -4.74 1.12 -7.21
C PHE A 43 -6.00 0.63 -7.90
N GLN A 44 -5.93 -0.52 -8.59
CA GLN A 44 -7.09 -1.13 -9.20
C GLN A 44 -8.15 -1.50 -8.14
N ASP A 45 -7.74 -2.09 -7.01
CA ASP A 45 -8.63 -2.39 -5.88
C ASP A 45 -9.30 -1.14 -5.32
N LEU A 46 -8.54 -0.05 -5.13
CA LEU A 46 -9.08 1.20 -4.65
C LEU A 46 -10.10 1.79 -5.65
N ALA A 47 -9.78 1.78 -6.94
CA ALA A 47 -10.69 2.27 -7.99
C ALA A 47 -12.01 1.48 -8.03
N LYS A 48 -11.93 0.15 -7.96
CA LYS A 48 -13.12 -0.71 -7.86
C LYS A 48 -13.95 -0.42 -6.61
N PHE A 49 -13.29 -0.20 -5.48
CA PHE A 49 -13.99 0.16 -4.24
C PHE A 49 -14.75 1.48 -4.41
N ILE A 50 -14.09 2.52 -4.94
CA ILE A 50 -14.72 3.82 -5.21
C ILE A 50 -15.95 3.66 -6.12
N ILE A 51 -15.84 2.88 -7.19
CA ILE A 51 -16.97 2.61 -8.09
C ILE A 51 -18.11 1.93 -7.34
N ALA A 52 -17.80 0.95 -6.47
CA ALA A 52 -18.80 0.20 -5.70
C ALA A 52 -19.57 1.08 -4.70
N ILE A 53 -18.93 2.09 -4.11
CA ILE A 53 -19.55 2.97 -3.10
C ILE A 53 -20.05 4.31 -3.68
N LYS A 54 -19.81 4.59 -4.97
CA LYS A 54 -20.06 5.90 -5.59
C LYS A 54 -21.49 6.42 -5.36
N GLY A 55 -22.49 5.53 -5.33
CA GLY A 55 -23.89 5.89 -5.09
C GLY A 55 -24.19 6.37 -3.67
N ASP A 56 -23.37 5.97 -2.70
CA ASP A 56 -23.61 6.16 -1.26
C ASP A 56 -22.76 7.29 -0.65
N VAL A 57 -21.75 7.76 -1.38
CA VAL A 57 -20.84 8.81 -0.96
C VAL A 57 -21.41 10.20 -1.26
N HIS A 58 -21.24 11.14 -0.32
CA HIS A 58 -21.48 12.57 -0.57
C HIS A 58 -20.48 13.11 -1.59
N LYS A 59 -20.97 13.71 -2.69
CA LYS A 59 -20.16 14.12 -3.85
C LYS A 59 -18.96 15.02 -3.53
N ASN A 60 -19.01 15.77 -2.42
CA ASN A 60 -17.99 16.78 -2.06
C ASN A 60 -17.12 16.41 -0.84
N LEU A 61 -17.27 15.21 -0.27
CA LEU A 61 -16.60 14.81 0.98
C LEU A 61 -15.71 13.58 0.79
N ILE A 62 -14.80 13.66 -0.18
CA ILE A 62 -13.78 12.66 -0.48
C ILE A 62 -12.39 13.25 -0.24
N ASN A 63 -11.62 12.63 0.65
CA ASN A 63 -10.21 12.98 0.85
C ASN A 63 -9.35 11.77 0.49
N LEU A 64 -8.40 11.94 -0.43
CA LEU A 64 -7.52 10.89 -0.90
C LEU A 64 -6.06 11.36 -0.82
N ARG A 65 -5.25 10.62 -0.07
CA ARG A 65 -3.80 10.79 -0.03
C ARG A 65 -3.13 9.57 -0.62
N ILE A 66 -2.18 9.78 -1.54
CA ILE A 66 -1.37 8.73 -2.17
C ILE A 66 0.11 9.04 -1.91
N ASP A 67 0.85 8.04 -1.44
CA ASP A 67 2.29 8.12 -1.19
C ASP A 67 3.07 7.17 -2.13
N TYR A 68 3.74 7.77 -3.11
CA TYR A 68 4.60 7.08 -4.07
C TYR A 68 6.10 7.12 -3.70
N SER A 69 6.44 7.59 -2.50
CA SER A 69 7.84 7.73 -2.06
C SER A 69 8.55 6.37 -1.93
N PRO A 70 9.90 6.34 -1.99
CA PRO A 70 10.66 5.14 -1.69
C PRO A 70 10.42 4.68 -0.25
N ILE A 71 10.13 3.37 -0.07
CA ILE A 71 9.88 2.83 1.28
C ILE A 71 11.16 2.78 2.13
N GLU A 72 12.33 2.64 1.51
CA GLU A 72 13.63 2.57 2.19
C GLU A 72 14.15 3.97 2.57
N HIS A 73 13.39 4.67 3.41
CA HIS A 73 13.77 5.96 4.01
C HIS A 73 13.93 5.79 5.53
N GLU A 74 14.80 6.59 6.16
CA GLU A 74 15.04 6.50 7.61
C GLU A 74 13.79 6.78 8.43
N ASN A 75 13.01 7.80 8.06
CA ASN A 75 11.70 8.10 8.65
C ASN A 75 10.70 6.94 8.63
N ASN A 76 10.87 5.98 7.72
CA ASN A 76 10.01 4.82 7.57
C ASN A 76 10.57 3.58 8.30
N LEU A 77 11.76 3.67 8.90
CA LEU A 77 12.44 2.56 9.55
C LEU A 77 11.65 2.15 10.81
N LEU A 78 11.40 0.85 10.93
CA LEU A 78 10.85 0.26 12.12
C LEU A 78 11.95 -0.40 12.94
N ASP A 79 11.75 -0.46 14.24
CA ASP A 79 12.57 -1.29 15.12
C ASP A 79 12.28 -2.78 14.84
N PRO A 80 13.29 -3.59 14.44
CA PRO A 80 13.11 -5.02 14.19
C PRO A 80 12.55 -5.79 15.38
N THR A 81 12.93 -5.40 16.61
CA THR A 81 12.53 -6.13 17.82
C THR A 81 11.04 -5.96 18.12
N LYS A 82 10.51 -4.74 17.93
CA LYS A 82 9.09 -4.40 18.12
C LYS A 82 8.15 -5.15 17.17
N ILE A 83 8.66 -5.65 16.05
CA ILE A 83 7.90 -6.44 15.08
C ILE A 83 8.19 -7.95 15.17
N GLY A 84 8.91 -8.39 16.22
CA GLY A 84 9.21 -9.79 16.48
C GLY A 84 10.29 -10.38 15.58
N LEU A 85 11.15 -9.56 14.95
CA LEU A 85 12.30 -10.06 14.20
C LEU A 85 13.51 -10.20 15.12
N VAL A 86 13.93 -11.45 15.34
CA VAL A 86 15.12 -11.77 16.12
C VAL A 86 16.34 -11.83 15.20
N THR A 87 17.35 -11.02 15.48
CA THR A 87 18.64 -11.06 14.77
C THR A 87 19.39 -12.34 15.09
N ARG A 88 20.01 -12.95 14.08
CA ARG A 88 20.83 -14.17 14.23
C ARG A 88 22.23 -13.89 13.71
N LYS A 89 23.23 -14.65 14.16
CA LYS A 89 24.61 -14.51 13.68
C LYS A 89 24.65 -14.57 12.14
N GLY A 90 25.19 -13.54 11.51
CA GLY A 90 25.26 -13.41 10.05
C GLY A 90 23.94 -13.05 9.36
N THR A 91 22.87 -12.70 10.08
CA THR A 91 21.60 -12.23 9.50
C THR A 91 21.13 -10.95 10.19
N SER A 92 20.97 -9.88 9.43
CA SER A 92 20.41 -8.61 9.91
C SER A 92 19.13 -8.22 9.16
N TYR A 93 18.19 -7.59 9.85
CA TYR A 93 16.91 -7.16 9.32
C TYR A 93 16.81 -5.62 9.37
N LYS A 94 16.35 -5.01 8.28
CA LYS A 94 15.94 -3.60 8.24
C LYS A 94 14.49 -3.53 7.75
N PRO A 95 13.52 -3.45 8.66
CA PRO A 95 12.12 -3.30 8.32
C PRO A 95 11.74 -1.83 8.12
N TYR A 96 10.87 -1.57 7.16
CA TYR A 96 10.36 -0.25 6.83
C TYR A 96 8.83 -0.32 6.67
N LYS A 97 8.12 0.75 7.01
CA LYS A 97 6.66 0.86 6.88
C LYS A 97 6.26 2.20 6.28
N VAL A 98 5.34 2.15 5.30
CA VAL A 98 4.72 3.33 4.67
C VAL A 98 3.24 3.06 4.45
N GLU A 99 2.40 4.07 4.63
CA GLU A 99 1.01 4.07 4.17
C GLU A 99 0.97 4.55 2.72
N ARG A 100 0.63 3.65 1.78
CA ARG A 100 0.66 3.93 0.34
C ARG A 100 -0.53 4.74 -0.13
N TYR A 101 -1.69 4.50 0.45
CA TYR A 101 -2.82 5.38 0.29
C TYR A 101 -3.68 5.40 1.54
N ASN A 102 -4.38 6.51 1.71
CA ASN A 102 -5.46 6.70 2.66
C ASN A 102 -6.60 7.41 1.92
N ALA A 103 -7.76 6.78 1.86
CA ALA A 103 -8.95 7.35 1.25
C ALA A 103 -10.07 7.39 2.28
N GLN A 104 -10.60 8.58 2.53
CA GLN A 104 -11.69 8.83 3.45
C GLN A 104 -12.91 9.30 2.66
N PHE A 105 -14.02 8.61 2.86
CA PHE A 105 -15.29 8.87 2.22
C PHE A 105 -16.34 9.16 3.30
N THR A 106 -17.07 10.25 3.16
CA THR A 106 -18.24 10.51 4.00
C THR A 106 -19.49 10.03 3.27
N MET A 107 -20.20 9.08 3.89
CA MET A 107 -21.41 8.47 3.35
C MET A 107 -22.62 9.38 3.60
N LYS A 108 -23.70 9.15 2.85
CA LYS A 108 -24.95 9.91 2.95
C LYS A 108 -25.58 9.90 4.34
N ASP A 109 -25.43 8.79 5.06
CA ASP A 109 -25.89 8.59 6.44
C ASP A 109 -25.00 9.25 7.52
N GLY A 110 -23.94 9.95 7.11
CA GLY A 110 -22.97 10.60 8.00
C GLY A 110 -21.83 9.70 8.47
N THR A 111 -21.82 8.42 8.09
CA THR A 111 -20.72 7.48 8.37
C THR A 111 -19.45 7.92 7.65
N VAL A 112 -18.32 7.88 8.35
CA VAL A 112 -17.01 8.10 7.73
C VAL A 112 -16.33 6.76 7.49
N CYS A 113 -16.14 6.43 6.22
CA CYS A 113 -15.46 5.22 5.76
C CYS A 113 -14.04 5.55 5.31
N THR A 114 -13.05 5.04 6.04
CA THR A 114 -11.62 5.20 5.71
C THR A 114 -11.05 3.86 5.26
N THR A 115 -10.48 3.83 4.06
CA THR A 115 -9.70 2.69 3.55
C THR A 115 -8.24 3.08 3.40
N SER A 116 -7.34 2.19 3.79
CA SER A 116 -5.89 2.42 3.73
C SER A 116 -5.15 1.18 3.30
N LEU A 117 -4.02 1.39 2.61
CA LEU A 117 -3.05 0.34 2.30
C LEU A 117 -1.73 0.65 2.98
N ASN A 118 -1.37 -0.19 3.94
CA ASN A 118 -0.06 -0.14 4.55
C ASN A 118 0.87 -1.13 3.85
N GLN A 119 2.08 -0.68 3.50
CA GLN A 119 3.15 -1.54 3.00
C GLN A 119 4.24 -1.65 4.07
N ILE A 120 4.67 -2.88 4.34
CA ILE A 120 5.87 -3.18 5.13
C ILE A 120 6.89 -3.87 4.22
N SER A 121 8.12 -3.35 4.18
CA SER A 121 9.25 -3.98 3.48
C SER A 121 10.28 -4.43 4.50
N ILE A 122 10.79 -5.66 4.38
CA ILE A 122 11.87 -6.17 5.22
C ILE A 122 13.05 -6.49 4.32
N LYS A 123 14.12 -5.73 4.49
CA LYS A 123 15.42 -6.01 3.88
C LYS A 123 16.19 -6.96 4.77
N VAL A 124 16.40 -8.18 4.28
CA VAL A 124 17.15 -9.24 4.95
C VAL A 124 18.54 -9.30 4.34
N LYS A 125 19.56 -9.01 5.14
CA LYS A 125 20.98 -9.18 4.77
C LYS A 125 21.48 -10.45 5.43
N THR A 126 21.97 -11.39 4.63
CA THR A 126 22.62 -12.63 5.10
C THR A 126 24.07 -12.65 4.65
N THR A 127 25.00 -12.87 5.58
CA THR A 127 26.45 -12.91 5.35
C THR A 127 26.99 -14.28 5.74
N LYS A 128 27.69 -14.94 4.83
CA LYS A 128 28.33 -16.24 5.06
C LYS A 128 29.78 -16.22 4.57
N ARG A 129 30.71 -16.76 5.37
CA ARG A 129 32.11 -17.02 4.96
C ARG A 129 32.17 -18.26 4.09
N ARG A 130 32.90 -18.20 2.97
CA ARG A 130 33.12 -19.37 2.09
C ARG A 130 34.36 -20.15 2.53
N SER A 131 34.49 -21.40 2.05
CA SER A 131 35.69 -22.22 2.20
C SER A 131 36.95 -21.52 1.70
N SER A 132 36.83 -20.67 0.66
CA SER A 132 37.90 -19.83 0.14
C SER A 132 38.25 -18.59 0.99
N GLY A 133 37.73 -18.47 2.21
CA GLY A 133 37.96 -17.32 3.10
C GLY A 133 37.14 -16.06 2.78
N LYS A 134 36.66 -15.88 1.54
CA LYS A 134 35.87 -14.72 1.10
C LYS A 134 34.50 -14.66 1.79
N ILE A 135 34.04 -13.44 2.10
CA ILE A 135 32.70 -13.18 2.67
C ILE A 135 31.70 -12.96 1.53
N LYS A 136 30.59 -13.71 1.53
CA LYS A 136 29.46 -13.49 0.62
C LYS A 136 28.29 -12.88 1.37
N THR A 137 27.82 -11.73 0.89
CA THR A 137 26.59 -11.08 1.36
C THR A 137 25.47 -11.30 0.35
N LYS A 138 24.28 -11.67 0.81
CA LYS A 138 23.06 -11.73 0.00
C LYS A 138 22.01 -10.81 0.61
N TYR A 139 21.32 -10.07 -0.26
CA TYR A 139 20.18 -9.24 0.10
C TYR A 139 18.90 -9.89 -0.42
N LYS A 140 17.86 -9.92 0.41
CA LYS A 140 16.51 -10.31 0.01
C LYS A 140 15.53 -9.28 0.53
N HIS A 141 14.60 -8.85 -0.32
CA HIS A 141 13.54 -7.93 0.05
C HIS A 141 12.23 -8.71 0.15
N LYS A 142 11.52 -8.53 1.26
CA LYS A 142 10.19 -9.11 1.46
C LYS A 142 9.20 -7.99 1.67
N HIS A 143 8.23 -7.87 0.78
CA HIS A 143 7.16 -6.89 0.90
C HIS A 143 5.89 -7.58 1.41
N LYS A 144 5.15 -6.86 2.26
CA LYS A 144 3.83 -7.25 2.73
C LYS A 144 2.90 -6.04 2.62
N PHE A 145 1.70 -6.28 2.14
CA PHE A 145 0.66 -5.27 2.03
C PHE A 145 -0.49 -5.62 2.97
N PHE A 146 -1.04 -4.60 3.61
CA PHE A 146 -2.11 -4.73 4.59
C PHE A 146 -3.19 -3.71 4.25
N TYR A 147 -4.32 -4.21 3.75
CA TYR A 147 -5.52 -3.40 3.60
C TYR A 147 -6.19 -3.25 4.96
N ALA A 148 -6.69 -2.06 5.25
CA ALA A 148 -7.52 -1.80 6.41
C ALA A 148 -8.70 -0.92 6.04
N LEU A 149 -9.89 -1.33 6.48
CA LEU A 149 -11.13 -0.57 6.44
C LEU A 149 -11.44 -0.10 7.87
N THR A 150 -11.78 1.16 8.04
CA THR A 150 -12.24 1.73 9.30
C THR A 150 -13.53 2.49 9.05
N LEU A 151 -14.57 2.16 9.80
CA LEU A 151 -15.86 2.85 9.77
C LEU A 151 -16.02 3.60 11.08
N LYS A 152 -16.28 4.91 11.01
CA LYS A 152 -16.72 5.72 12.13
C LYS A 152 -18.23 5.91 12.01
N LEU A 153 -18.96 5.26 12.90
CA LEU A 153 -20.42 5.19 12.93
C LEU A 153 -20.98 6.08 14.05
N ASN A 154 -22.12 6.71 13.78
CA ASN A 154 -22.88 7.43 14.78
C ASN A 154 -23.70 6.44 15.62
N PRO A 155 -23.57 6.42 16.97
CA PRO A 155 -24.36 5.53 17.84
C PRO A 155 -25.87 5.73 17.72
N ALA A 156 -26.33 6.92 17.31
CA ALA A 156 -27.77 7.18 17.11
C ALA A 156 -28.37 6.42 15.91
N ASN A 157 -27.52 5.97 14.97
CA ASN A 157 -27.97 5.35 13.73
C ASN A 157 -27.58 3.87 13.64
N TYR A 158 -26.67 3.40 14.49
CA TYR A 158 -26.07 2.07 14.39
C TYR A 158 -25.91 1.40 15.73
N ASP A 159 -26.39 0.16 15.80
CA ASP A 159 -25.99 -0.79 16.82
C ASP A 159 -24.75 -1.56 16.36
N ILE A 160 -23.79 -1.72 17.27
CA ILE A 160 -22.57 -2.48 17.03
C ILE A 160 -22.44 -3.62 18.03
N ILE A 161 -21.85 -4.72 17.59
CA ILE A 161 -21.48 -5.81 18.49
C ILE A 161 -20.41 -5.35 19.48
N ASN A 162 -20.35 -6.00 20.65
CA ASN A 162 -19.35 -5.67 21.66
C ASN A 162 -17.92 -6.00 21.13
N ALA A 163 -16.91 -5.24 21.58
CA ALA A 163 -15.51 -5.48 21.29
C ALA A 163 -15.07 -6.94 21.54
N HIS A 164 -15.55 -7.59 22.60
CA HIS A 164 -15.25 -9.00 22.87
C HIS A 164 -15.81 -9.96 21.83
N GLU A 165 -17.00 -9.68 21.29
CA GLU A 165 -17.63 -10.48 20.24
C GLU A 165 -16.96 -10.26 18.88
N ALA A 166 -16.57 -9.02 18.59
CA ALA A 166 -15.80 -8.69 17.40
C ALA A 166 -14.48 -9.45 17.33
N ILE A 167 -13.80 -9.64 18.47
CA ILE A 167 -12.58 -10.45 18.53
C ILE A 167 -12.86 -11.90 18.14
N LYS A 168 -13.98 -12.48 18.57
CA LYS A 168 -14.37 -13.88 18.23
C LYS A 168 -14.64 -14.07 16.74
N LEU A 169 -15.09 -13.03 16.03
CA LEU A 169 -15.28 -13.07 14.57
C LEU A 169 -13.95 -13.04 13.80
N SER A 170 -12.85 -12.67 14.43
CA SER A 170 -11.54 -12.63 13.76
C SER A 170 -11.10 -14.03 13.33
N ASN A 171 -10.95 -14.23 12.03
CA ASN A 171 -10.53 -15.51 11.45
C ASN A 171 -9.15 -15.40 10.77
N ASN A 172 -8.76 -16.39 9.96
CA ASN A 172 -7.49 -16.38 9.24
C ASN A 172 -7.41 -15.30 8.15
N LYS A 173 -8.55 -14.80 7.65
CA LYS A 173 -8.65 -13.82 6.55
C LYS A 173 -8.79 -12.38 7.06
N TYR A 174 -9.52 -12.16 8.15
CA TYR A 174 -9.83 -10.83 8.68
C TYR A 174 -9.52 -10.70 10.18
N GLN A 175 -9.14 -9.49 10.60
CA GLN A 175 -9.08 -9.09 12.00
C GLN A 175 -10.07 -7.95 12.23
N VAL A 176 -11.08 -8.17 13.07
CA VAL A 176 -12.07 -7.16 13.44
C VAL A 176 -11.66 -6.56 14.80
N ALA A 177 -11.76 -5.25 14.93
CA ALA A 177 -11.64 -4.56 16.20
C ALA A 177 -12.72 -3.47 16.28
N VAL A 178 -13.35 -3.34 17.43
CA VAL A 178 -14.38 -2.34 17.67
C VAL A 178 -13.99 -1.53 18.90
N THR A 179 -14.04 -0.21 18.78
CA THR A 179 -13.70 0.73 19.86
C THR A 179 -14.67 1.88 19.85
N THR A 180 -15.17 2.27 21.03
CA THR A 180 -16.05 3.43 21.19
C THR A 180 -15.26 4.55 21.85
N ILE A 181 -15.17 5.71 21.18
CA ILE A 181 -14.44 6.88 21.68
C ILE A 181 -15.29 8.12 21.40
N ASN A 182 -15.48 8.99 22.39
CA ASN A 182 -16.20 10.27 22.26
C ASN A 182 -17.59 10.12 21.60
N ASN A 183 -18.38 9.15 22.07
CA ASN A 183 -19.72 8.87 21.54
C ASN A 183 -19.74 8.55 20.04
N ALA A 184 -18.68 7.95 19.51
CA ALA A 184 -18.62 7.41 18.15
C ALA A 184 -18.08 5.99 18.18
N HIS A 185 -18.67 5.12 17.37
CA HIS A 185 -18.23 3.74 17.22
C HIS A 185 -17.23 3.62 16.07
N PHE A 186 -16.05 3.06 16.35
CA PHE A 186 -15.03 2.81 15.34
C PHE A 186 -14.91 1.30 15.11
N VAL A 187 -15.31 0.86 13.92
CA VAL A 187 -15.17 -0.54 13.48
C VAL A 187 -14.00 -0.62 12.52
N LYS A 188 -12.94 -1.32 12.92
CA LYS A 188 -11.73 -1.51 12.12
C LYS A 188 -11.60 -2.95 11.68
N LEU A 189 -11.52 -3.17 10.37
CA LEU A 189 -11.27 -4.46 9.75
C LEU A 189 -9.91 -4.46 9.04
N LYS A 190 -9.02 -5.40 9.37
CA LYS A 190 -7.73 -5.57 8.68
C LYS A 190 -7.72 -6.87 7.87
N TYR A 191 -7.18 -6.82 6.65
CA TYR A 191 -6.91 -8.02 5.86
C TYR A 191 -5.66 -8.73 6.39
N LYS A 192 -5.78 -10.03 6.68
CA LYS A 192 -4.65 -10.88 7.06
C LYS A 192 -4.03 -11.61 5.86
N SER A 193 -4.79 -11.78 4.77
CA SER A 193 -4.29 -12.48 3.58
C SER A 193 -3.22 -11.63 2.88
N LYS A 194 -2.12 -12.30 2.52
CA LYS A 194 -0.90 -11.67 2.01
C LYS A 194 -0.92 -11.78 0.49
N PRO A 195 -0.90 -10.68 -0.28
CA PRO A 195 -0.63 -10.78 -1.70
C PRO A 195 0.77 -11.42 -1.88
N SER A 196 0.80 -12.57 -2.54
CA SER A 196 1.99 -13.42 -2.67
C SER A 196 2.99 -12.90 -3.69
N ALA A 197 2.53 -12.07 -4.63
CA ALA A 197 3.33 -11.45 -5.67
C ALA A 197 2.90 -10.00 -5.90
N ILE A 198 3.87 -9.13 -6.18
CA ILE A 198 3.60 -7.77 -6.64
C ILE A 198 3.41 -7.84 -8.14
N ALA A 199 2.19 -7.60 -8.64
CA ALA A 199 1.98 -7.49 -10.06
C ALA A 199 2.60 -6.18 -10.57
N SER A 200 3.37 -6.30 -11.65
CA SER A 200 3.87 -5.17 -12.44
C SER A 200 2.88 -4.74 -13.53
N VAL A 201 1.89 -5.59 -13.85
CA VAL A 201 0.92 -5.39 -14.92
C VAL A 201 -0.46 -5.79 -14.43
N LEU A 202 -1.49 -5.03 -14.84
CA LEU A 202 -2.90 -5.33 -14.59
C LEU A 202 -3.26 -6.70 -15.17
N ARG A 203 -3.79 -7.59 -14.33
CA ARG A 203 -4.28 -8.90 -14.79
C ARG A 203 -5.72 -8.77 -15.30
N PRO A 204 -6.03 -9.12 -16.55
CA PRO A 204 -7.39 -9.02 -17.09
C PRO A 204 -8.43 -9.79 -16.27
N GLN A 205 -8.06 -10.94 -15.72
CA GLN A 205 -8.95 -11.78 -14.91
C GLN A 205 -9.41 -11.08 -13.63
N LEU A 206 -8.58 -10.17 -13.10
CA LEU A 206 -8.91 -9.38 -11.93
C LEU A 206 -9.78 -8.18 -12.27
N LYS A 207 -10.09 -7.86 -13.54
CA LYS A 207 -10.88 -6.67 -13.88
C LYS A 207 -12.30 -6.70 -13.29
N HIS A 208 -12.91 -7.89 -13.25
CA HIS A 208 -14.29 -8.09 -12.81
C HIS A 208 -14.43 -8.57 -11.36
N SER A 209 -13.31 -8.89 -10.68
CA SER A 209 -13.36 -9.30 -9.28
C SER A 209 -13.67 -8.12 -8.36
N LYS A 210 -14.40 -8.39 -7.26
CA LYS A 210 -14.64 -7.41 -6.19
C LYS A 210 -13.30 -6.94 -5.59
N SER A 211 -13.28 -5.69 -5.12
CA SER A 211 -12.10 -5.20 -4.41
C SER A 211 -11.97 -5.86 -3.04
N ALA A 212 -10.74 -6.00 -2.52
CA ALA A 212 -10.52 -6.49 -1.16
C ALA A 212 -11.25 -5.67 -0.10
N VAL A 213 -11.43 -4.36 -0.33
CA VAL A 213 -12.12 -3.43 0.58
C VAL A 213 -13.65 -3.62 0.51
N THR A 214 -14.18 -3.89 -0.68
CA THR A 214 -15.60 -4.24 -0.85
C THR A 214 -15.90 -5.56 -0.15
N GLU A 215 -15.03 -6.57 -0.28
CA GLU A 215 -15.16 -7.83 0.45
C GLU A 215 -15.15 -7.63 1.96
N MET A 216 -14.29 -6.73 2.47
CA MET A 216 -14.27 -6.35 3.88
C MET A 216 -15.60 -5.76 4.34
N LEU A 217 -16.16 -4.82 3.58
CA LEU A 217 -17.44 -4.20 3.92
C LEU A 217 -18.57 -5.24 3.92
N THR A 218 -18.64 -6.08 2.89
CA THR A 218 -19.60 -7.20 2.83
C THR A 218 -19.43 -8.16 4.01
N TYR A 219 -18.19 -8.43 4.43
CA TYR A 219 -17.94 -9.28 5.59
C TYR A 219 -18.52 -8.68 6.89
N LEU A 220 -18.38 -7.38 7.12
CA LEU A 220 -18.96 -6.71 8.29
C LEU A 220 -20.50 -6.80 8.29
N THR A 221 -21.12 -6.55 7.14
CA THR A 221 -22.58 -6.63 6.98
C THR A 221 -23.10 -8.05 7.19
N ASN A 222 -22.48 -9.05 6.55
CA ASN A 222 -22.93 -10.44 6.64
C ASN A 222 -22.81 -11.03 8.05
N ASN A 223 -21.80 -10.60 8.81
CA ASN A 223 -21.60 -11.03 10.20
C ASN A 223 -22.33 -10.12 11.21
N LYS A 224 -23.20 -9.21 10.74
CA LYS A 224 -23.98 -8.28 11.57
C LYS A 224 -23.13 -7.52 12.59
N VAL A 225 -21.90 -7.16 12.22
CA VAL A 225 -20.99 -6.39 13.09
C VAL A 225 -21.54 -4.99 13.37
N MET A 226 -22.25 -4.44 12.38
CA MET A 226 -23.00 -3.20 12.47
C MET A 226 -24.40 -3.44 11.92
N ILE A 227 -25.41 -2.94 12.63
CA ILE A 227 -26.81 -3.02 12.24
C ILE A 227 -27.34 -1.59 12.25
N GLN A 228 -27.89 -1.16 11.12
CA GLN A 228 -28.51 0.16 11.04
C GLN A 228 -29.84 0.13 11.80
N GLN A 229 -30.01 1.04 12.74
CA GLN A 229 -31.29 1.24 13.42
C GLN A 229 -32.26 1.84 12.40
N GLN A 230 -33.46 1.27 12.30
CA GLN A 230 -34.53 1.94 11.56
C GLN A 230 -34.94 3.17 12.35
N LEU A 231 -34.84 4.35 11.74
CA LEU A 231 -35.44 5.57 12.28
C LEU A 231 -36.92 5.28 12.53
N LYS A 232 -37.32 5.30 13.81
CA LYS A 232 -38.74 5.27 14.20
C LYS A 232 -39.43 6.55 13.77
#